data_AF-A0A3N5I4E5-F1
#
_entry.id   AF-A0A3N5I4E5-F1
#
_cell.length_a   1.000
_cell.length_b   1.000
_cell.length_c   1.000
_cell.angle_alpha   90.00
_cell.angle_beta   90.00
_cell.angle_gamma   90.00
#
_symmetry.space_group_name_H-M   'P 1'
#
loop_
_entity.id
_entity.type
_entity.pdbx_description
1 polymer ?
#
loop_
_entity_poly.entity_id
_entity_poly.type
_entity_poly.pdbx_seq_one_letter_code
_entity_poly.pdbx_strand_id
1 'polypeptide(L)' 'TFAGVVSLSGEVLNLMTSAQASWTAWQVPGVKSVKNDLTMKEKT' A
#
# COMPACT_ATOMS: atom_id res chain seq x y z
N THR A 1 -1.95 8.50 19.60
CA THR A 1 -1.03 7.59 18.92
C THR A 1 -1.71 7.10 17.67
N PHE A 2 -1.16 7.39 16.48
CA PHE A 2 -1.80 7.12 15.18
C PHE A 2 -2.30 5.67 15.13
N ALA A 3 -3.61 5.50 14.97
CA ALA A 3 -4.33 4.27 15.23
C ALA A 3 -4.07 3.21 14.13
N GLY A 4 -2.85 2.69 14.01
CA GLY A 4 -2.53 1.57 13.14
C GLY A 4 -2.94 1.74 11.67
N VAL A 5 -3.06 2.98 11.17
CA VAL A 5 -3.43 3.23 9.78
C VAL A 5 -2.16 3.46 8.98
N VAL A 6 -1.91 2.60 8.00
CA VAL A 6 -0.83 2.75 7.02
C VAL A 6 -1.41 3.32 5.74
N SER A 7 -0.79 4.37 5.20
CA SER A 7 -1.14 4.92 3.89
C SER A 7 0.00 4.64 2.92
N LEU A 8 -0.30 3.90 1.86
CA LEU A 8 0.59 3.63 0.74
C LEU A 8 0.24 4.59 -0.40
N SER A 9 1.18 5.43 -0.78
CA SER A 9 1.07 6.33 -1.92
C SER A 9 2.35 6.25 -2.76
N GLY A 10 2.22 6.45 -4.06
CA GLY A 10 3.33 6.36 -5.00
C GLY A 10 2.94 5.63 -6.29
N GLU A 11 3.90 5.56 -7.21
CA GLU A 11 3.68 5.02 -8.54
C GLU A 11 4.19 3.57 -8.61
N VAL A 12 3.32 2.65 -9.03
CA VAL A 12 3.67 1.25 -9.25
C VAL A 12 3.65 0.90 -10.73
N LEU A 13 4.55 0.01 -11.14
CA LEU A 13 4.60 -0.48 -12.52
C LEU A 13 3.53 -1.55 -12.80
N ASN A 14 3.06 -2.25 -11.75
CA ASN A 14 2.14 -3.38 -11.88
C ASN A 14 1.12 -3.42 -10.72
N LEU A 15 -0.10 -3.91 -11.01
CA LEU A 15 -1.16 -4.16 -10.03
C LEU A 15 -0.72 -5.16 -8.94
N MET A 16 0.07 -6.17 -9.33
CA MET A 16 0.66 -7.17 -8.42
C MET A 16 1.53 -6.51 -7.34
N THR A 17 2.33 -5.51 -7.71
CA THR A 17 3.19 -4.78 -6.75
C THR A 17 2.34 -4.00 -5.75
N SER A 18 1.23 -3.43 -6.20
CA SER A 18 0.27 -2.71 -5.33
C SER A 18 -0.39 -3.65 -4.32
N ALA A 19 -0.85 -4.82 -4.78
CA ALA A 19 -1.42 -5.85 -3.91
C ALA A 19 -0.38 -6.37 -2.89
N GLN A 20 0.85 -6.62 -3.33
CA GLN A 20 1.93 -7.12 -2.46
C GLN A 20 2.34 -6.08 -1.41
N ALA A 21 2.37 -4.80 -1.76
CA ALA A 21 2.63 -3.71 -0.83
C ALA A 21 1.54 -3.60 0.26
N SER A 22 0.27 -3.69 -0.15
CA SER A 22 -0.87 -3.71 0.76
C SER A 22 -0.79 -4.89 1.73
N TRP A 23 -0.50 -6.08 1.21
CA TRP A 23 -0.37 -7.30 2.02
C TRP A 23 0.77 -7.20 3.04
N THR A 24 1.93 -6.71 2.61
CA THR A 24 3.10 -6.54 3.48
C THR A 24 2.82 -5.54 4.59
N ALA A 25 2.13 -4.43 4.28
CA ALA A 25 1.70 -3.45 5.28
C ALA A 25 0.74 -4.04 6.32
N TRP A 26 -0.17 -4.93 5.91
CA TRP A 26 -1.08 -5.63 6.81
C TRP A 26 -0.39 -6.60 7.77
N GLN A 27 0.76 -7.17 7.37
CA GLN A 27 1.51 -8.10 8.22
C GLN A 27 2.23 -7.41 9.39
N VAL A 28 2.32 -6.07 9.39
CA VAL A 28 2.99 -5.34 10.46
C VAL A 28 2.12 -5.37 11.73
N PRO A 29 2.65 -5.86 12.87
CA PRO A 29 1.89 -5.94 14.10
C PRO A 29 1.49 -4.53 14.58
N GLY A 30 0.19 -4.34 14.78
CA GLY A 30 -0.41 -3.05 15.17
C GLY A 30 -1.12 -2.32 14.04
N VAL A 31 -1.06 -2.82 12.80
CA VAL A 31 -1.83 -2.28 11.68
C VAL A 31 -3.30 -2.69 11.79
N LYS A 32 -4.18 -1.68 11.80
CA LYS A 32 -5.64 -1.81 11.81
C LYS A 32 -6.26 -1.52 10.44
N SER A 33 -5.59 -0.73 9.61
CA SER A 33 -6.10 -0.36 8.30
C SER A 33 -4.95 0.00 7.37
N VAL A 34 -5.07 -0.38 6.09
CA VAL A 34 -4.14 -0.02 5.04
C VAL A 34 -4.91 0.70 3.95
N LYS A 35 -4.55 1.96 3.69
CA LYS A 35 -5.04 2.75 2.56
C LYS A 35 -4.06 2.60 1.42
N ASN A 36 -4.54 2.18 0.27
CA ASN A 36 -3.72 1.95 -0.90
C ASN A 36 -4.10 2.94 -2.00
N ASP A 37 -3.39 4.06 -2.04
CA ASP A 37 -3.50 5.13 -3.03
C ASP A 37 -2.38 5.02 -4.09
N LEU A 38 -1.95 3.79 -4.40
CA LEU A 38 -0.91 3.52 -5.38
C LEU A 38 -1.46 3.73 -6.79
N THR A 39 -0.88 4.69 -7.52
CA THR A 39 -1.22 4.98 -8.91
C THR A 39 -0.36 4.14 -9.84
N MET A 40 -0.91 3.68 -10.95
CA MET A 40 -0.11 2.97 -11.94
C MET A 40 0.72 3.96 -12.73
N LYS A 41 2.02 3.68 -12.84
CA LYS A 41 2.89 4.38 -13.76
C LYS A 41 2.59 3.83 -15.15
N GLU A 42 1.76 4.55 -15.90
CA GLU A 42 1.52 4.27 -17.31
C GLU A 42 2.87 4.35 -18.02
N LYS A 43 3.38 3.20 -18.50
CA LYS A 43 4.58 3.19 -19.35
C LYS A 43 4.19 3.81 -20.69
N THR A 44 4.48 5.10 -20.85
CA THR A 44 4.66 5.72 -22.17
C THR A 44 5.92 5.15 -22.83
#